data_AF-A0A498CH43-F1
#
_entry.id   AF-A0A498CH43-F1
#
_cell.length_a   1.000
_cell.length_b   1.000
_cell.length_c   1.000
_cell.angle_alpha   90.00
_cell.angle_beta   90.00
_cell.angle_gamma   90.00
#
_symmetry.space_group_name_H-M   'P 1'
#
loop_
_entity.id
_entity.type
_entity.pdbx_description
1 polymer ?
#
loop_
_entity_poly.entity_id
_entity_poly.type
_entity_poly.pdbx_seq_one_letter_code
_entity_poly.pdbx_strand_id
1 'polypeptide(L)'
;MVSALPAQANPAASFQRDLVELLECRASPATMQAVTTALRGARYGTPQERPAHLKGWSFTRSGDEEHATTLIDMPVTLTAHGITTHRVVADDMGFSIPIDAGQRARIVGENGLRHRSNTLREPFQVWSPPEASGDASSPGAIVVSSDGEGYRVGCDYPGPMREARVPPRLRETATASDVGAALECRADDAAMQRIANLWERVSELSPLAWPDNVRAVAEHEYLADGQEMPVMVITLEQPAALKGLAATSLVLAYGGYLAADMGDARLKAVLDAIGLGAADRQAEGHWMREASREASSGYTRVQAFSVISTDGGAVLAGCMTSEVRSAH
;
A
#
# COMPACT_ATOMS: atom_id res chain seq x y z
N MET A 1 25.68 33.53 -48.17
CA MET A 1 25.41 33.20 -46.75
C MET A 1 24.66 31.88 -46.74
N VAL A 2 25.34 30.81 -46.34
CA VAL A 2 24.76 29.46 -46.27
C VAL A 2 24.04 29.37 -44.94
N SER A 3 22.70 29.33 -44.97
CA SER A 3 21.90 29.00 -43.80
C SER A 3 22.28 27.60 -43.34
N ALA A 4 22.81 27.49 -42.12
CA ALA A 4 22.99 26.21 -41.47
C ALA A 4 21.61 25.52 -41.38
N LEU A 5 21.48 24.34 -41.97
CA LEU A 5 20.34 23.47 -41.74
C LEU A 5 20.23 23.21 -40.22
N PRO A 6 19.01 23.16 -39.66
CA PRO A 6 18.85 22.79 -38.26
C PRO A 6 19.47 21.41 -38.06
N ALA A 7 20.36 21.29 -37.06
CA ALA A 7 20.95 20.02 -36.67
C ALA A 7 19.83 18.99 -36.52
N GLN A 8 19.82 17.95 -37.36
CA GLN A 8 18.89 16.84 -37.23
C GLN A 8 19.06 16.28 -35.81
N ALA A 9 18.07 16.47 -34.95
CA ALA A 9 18.08 15.93 -33.61
C ALA A 9 18.20 14.41 -33.71
N ASN A 10 19.31 13.85 -33.22
CA ASN A 10 19.56 12.41 -33.22
C ASN A 10 18.47 11.74 -32.34
N PRO A 11 17.50 11.00 -32.92
CA PRO A 11 16.35 10.52 -32.17
C PRO A 11 16.74 9.54 -31.06
N ALA A 12 17.82 8.77 -31.25
CA ALA A 12 18.32 7.84 -30.25
C ALA A 12 18.89 8.58 -29.03
N ALA A 13 19.67 9.63 -29.25
CA ALA A 13 20.26 10.43 -28.18
C ALA A 13 19.20 11.23 -27.41
N SER A 14 18.18 11.75 -28.11
CA SER A 14 17.05 12.41 -27.46
C SER A 14 16.26 11.43 -26.59
N PHE A 15 15.91 10.26 -27.12
CA PHE A 15 15.18 9.24 -26.35
C PHE A 15 15.95 8.79 -25.10
N GLN A 16 17.26 8.59 -25.19
CA GLN A 16 18.09 8.23 -24.03
C GLN A 16 18.09 9.32 -22.96
N ARG A 17 18.16 10.60 -23.36
CA ARG A 17 18.06 11.72 -22.43
C ARG A 17 16.70 11.74 -21.73
N ASP A 18 15.64 11.60 -22.50
CA ASP A 18 14.26 11.62 -21.99
C ASP A 18 14.00 10.44 -21.03
N LEU A 19 14.56 9.26 -21.34
CA LEU A 19 14.50 8.09 -20.45
C LEU A 19 15.28 8.31 -19.15
N VAL A 20 16.46 8.94 -19.20
CA VAL A 20 17.21 9.29 -17.99
C VAL A 20 16.45 10.32 -17.16
N GLU A 21 15.87 11.35 -17.77
CA GLU A 21 15.02 12.32 -17.06
C GLU A 21 13.83 11.63 -16.39
N LEU A 22 13.23 10.65 -17.07
CA LEU A 22 12.14 9.86 -16.52
C LEU A 22 12.57 9.04 -15.31
N LEU A 23 13.71 8.36 -15.41
CA LEU A 23 14.24 7.54 -14.32
C LEU A 23 14.75 8.38 -13.15
N GLU A 24 15.20 9.62 -13.38
CA GLU A 24 15.71 10.54 -12.36
C GLU A 24 14.63 11.45 -11.72
N CYS A 25 13.36 11.20 -12.02
CA CYS A 25 12.21 11.93 -11.45
C CYS A 25 12.16 13.40 -11.90
N ARG A 26 12.74 13.71 -13.06
CA ARG A 26 12.85 15.06 -13.63
C ARG A 26 12.00 15.25 -14.89
N ALA A 27 11.37 14.19 -15.40
CA ALA A 27 10.62 14.25 -16.64
C ALA A 27 9.37 15.14 -16.52
N SER A 28 9.12 15.92 -17.57
CA SER A 28 7.83 16.60 -17.75
C SER A 28 6.73 15.61 -18.16
N PRO A 29 5.45 15.96 -18.04
CA PRO A 29 4.35 15.14 -18.58
C PRO A 29 4.50 14.79 -20.06
N ALA A 30 5.00 15.72 -20.87
CA ALA A 30 5.26 15.48 -22.29
C ALA A 30 6.40 14.47 -22.50
N THR A 31 7.48 14.60 -21.72
CA THR A 31 8.61 13.65 -21.74
C THR A 31 8.15 12.24 -21.36
N MET A 32 7.35 12.12 -20.29
CA MET A 32 6.79 10.84 -19.86
C MET A 32 5.93 10.19 -20.93
N GLN A 33 5.05 10.95 -21.57
CA GLN A 33 4.20 10.46 -22.65
C GLN A 33 5.03 10.04 -23.86
N ALA A 34 6.05 10.81 -24.24
CA ALA A 34 6.92 10.49 -25.37
C ALA A 34 7.68 9.17 -25.14
N VAL A 35 8.33 9.02 -23.98
CA VAL A 35 9.08 7.80 -23.62
C VAL A 35 8.14 6.58 -23.57
N THR A 36 7.00 6.70 -22.89
CA THR A 36 6.02 5.61 -22.76
C THR A 36 5.47 5.19 -24.13
N THR A 37 5.18 6.16 -25.00
CA THR A 37 4.66 5.90 -26.36
C THR A 37 5.71 5.18 -27.20
N ALA A 38 6.96 5.63 -27.17
CA ALA A 38 8.05 5.00 -27.90
C ALA A 38 8.32 3.57 -27.42
N LEU A 39 8.35 3.32 -26.11
CA LEU A 39 8.51 1.98 -25.53
C LEU A 39 7.33 1.05 -25.86
N ARG A 40 6.08 1.55 -25.83
CA ARG A 40 4.90 0.80 -26.26
C ARG A 40 4.98 0.45 -27.76
N GLY A 41 5.34 1.41 -28.60
CA GLY A 41 5.54 1.17 -30.03
C GLY A 41 6.66 0.16 -30.29
N ALA A 42 7.73 0.17 -29.49
CA ALA A 42 8.78 -0.83 -29.58
C ALA A 42 8.30 -2.24 -29.17
N ARG A 43 7.53 -2.36 -28.08
CA ARG A 43 7.03 -3.63 -27.57
C ARG A 43 5.92 -4.25 -28.42
N TYR A 44 4.91 -3.45 -28.78
CA TYR A 44 3.65 -3.92 -29.39
C TYR A 44 3.50 -3.57 -30.87
N GLY A 45 4.32 -2.66 -31.41
CA GLY A 45 4.24 -2.25 -32.81
C GLY A 45 4.68 -3.37 -33.76
N THR A 46 4.13 -3.34 -34.98
CA THR A 46 4.61 -4.17 -36.08
C THR A 46 6.07 -3.83 -36.44
N PRO A 47 6.78 -4.70 -37.18
CA PRO A 47 8.16 -4.41 -37.61
C PRO A 47 8.34 -3.07 -38.35
N GLN A 48 7.30 -2.59 -39.05
CA GLN A 48 7.31 -1.29 -39.73
C GLN A 48 7.03 -0.11 -38.79
N GLU A 49 6.24 -0.31 -37.73
CA GLU A 49 5.89 0.72 -36.74
C GLU A 49 6.94 0.88 -35.64
N ARG A 50 7.78 -0.15 -35.43
CA ARG A 50 8.81 -0.13 -34.38
C ARG A 50 9.81 1.03 -34.62
N PRO A 51 10.00 1.93 -33.63
CA PRO A 51 10.97 3.02 -33.76
C PRO A 51 12.37 2.51 -34.10
N ALA A 52 12.97 3.06 -35.14
CA ALA A 52 14.26 2.56 -35.66
C ALA A 52 15.37 2.53 -34.61
N HIS A 53 15.39 3.51 -33.70
CA HIS A 53 16.37 3.63 -32.62
C HIS A 53 16.16 2.63 -31.47
N LEU A 54 15.05 1.87 -31.45
CA LEU A 54 14.74 0.86 -30.43
C LEU A 54 14.77 -0.58 -30.96
N LYS A 55 15.22 -0.80 -32.20
CA LYS A 55 15.24 -2.15 -32.81
C LYS A 55 16.08 -3.19 -32.07
N GLY A 56 17.12 -2.77 -31.36
CA GLY A 56 18.00 -3.65 -30.58
C GLY A 56 17.58 -3.89 -29.13
N TRP A 57 16.41 -3.41 -28.72
CA TRP A 57 15.90 -3.54 -27.35
C TRP A 57 15.05 -4.81 -27.23
N SER A 58 15.20 -5.55 -26.13
CA SER A 58 14.40 -6.76 -25.86
C SER A 58 13.46 -6.55 -24.69
N PHE A 59 12.27 -7.13 -24.81
CA PHE A 59 11.18 -7.00 -23.85
C PHE A 59 10.75 -8.40 -23.41
N THR A 60 11.02 -8.74 -22.15
CA THR A 60 10.63 -10.03 -21.56
C THR A 60 9.57 -9.77 -20.51
N ARG A 61 8.46 -10.53 -20.58
CA ARG A 61 7.45 -10.53 -19.52
C ARG A 61 7.87 -11.53 -18.44
N SER A 62 7.79 -11.11 -17.19
CA SER A 62 7.92 -11.95 -15.99
C SER A 62 6.68 -11.77 -15.10
N GLY A 63 6.40 -12.74 -14.25
CA GLY A 63 5.17 -12.77 -13.44
C GLY A 63 3.95 -13.29 -14.20
N ASP A 64 2.83 -13.42 -13.48
CA ASP A 64 1.55 -13.88 -14.01
C ASP A 64 0.73 -12.75 -14.66
N GLU A 65 -0.58 -12.95 -14.85
CA GLU A 65 -1.45 -11.92 -15.43
C GLU A 65 -1.71 -10.74 -14.49
N GLU A 66 -1.72 -10.96 -13.18
CA GLU A 66 -2.03 -9.96 -12.16
C GLU A 66 -0.78 -9.16 -11.73
N HIS A 67 0.41 -9.75 -11.81
CA HIS A 67 1.70 -9.16 -11.39
C HIS A 67 2.71 -9.09 -12.55
N ALA A 68 2.22 -8.74 -13.73
CA ALA A 68 3.00 -8.70 -14.96
C ALA A 68 4.09 -7.61 -14.92
N THR A 69 5.33 -8.04 -14.68
CA THR A 69 6.51 -7.19 -14.81
C THR A 69 7.09 -7.30 -16.21
N THR A 70 7.58 -6.19 -16.75
CA THR A 70 8.28 -6.14 -18.03
C THR A 70 9.74 -5.77 -17.82
N LEU A 71 10.63 -6.69 -18.15
CA LEU A 71 12.07 -6.43 -18.23
C LEU A 71 12.40 -5.88 -19.61
N ILE A 72 13.05 -4.72 -19.64
CA ILE A 72 13.48 -4.02 -20.85
C ILE A 72 15.01 -4.01 -20.86
N ASP A 73 15.59 -4.87 -21.68
CA ASP A 73 17.03 -4.98 -21.85
C ASP A 73 17.48 -4.10 -23.02
N MET A 74 18.49 -3.29 -22.76
CA MET A 74 18.99 -2.25 -23.65
C MET A 74 20.34 -2.67 -24.23
N PRO A 75 20.59 -2.38 -25.52
CA PRO A 75 21.89 -2.69 -26.16
C PRO A 75 23.01 -1.76 -25.69
N VAL A 76 22.68 -0.70 -24.94
CA VAL A 76 23.61 0.30 -24.41
C VAL A 76 23.32 0.52 -22.94
N THR A 77 24.34 0.90 -22.18
CA THR A 77 24.16 1.27 -20.78
C THR A 77 23.63 2.69 -20.65
N LEU A 78 22.78 2.91 -19.65
CA LEU A 78 22.40 4.24 -19.17
C LEU A 78 22.83 4.41 -17.72
N THR A 79 23.01 5.65 -17.30
CA THR A 79 23.27 5.99 -15.90
C THR A 79 22.16 6.90 -15.39
N ALA A 80 21.50 6.49 -14.31
CA ALA A 80 20.49 7.28 -13.60
C ALA A 80 20.69 7.08 -12.09
N HIS A 81 20.52 8.12 -11.27
CA HIS A 81 20.78 8.06 -9.81
C HIS A 81 22.21 7.62 -9.43
N GLY A 82 23.17 7.82 -10.33
CA GLY A 82 24.54 7.34 -10.21
C GLY A 82 24.70 5.82 -10.40
N ILE A 83 23.69 5.14 -10.96
CA ILE A 83 23.67 3.70 -11.20
C ILE A 83 23.70 3.44 -12.69
N THR A 84 24.73 2.73 -13.15
CA THR A 84 24.87 2.31 -14.54
C THR A 84 24.20 0.95 -14.75
N THR A 85 23.25 0.88 -15.67
CA THR A 85 22.47 -0.34 -15.97
C THR A 85 22.25 -0.51 -17.47
N HIS A 86 22.04 -1.76 -17.90
CA HIS A 86 21.53 -2.12 -19.23
C HIS A 86 20.07 -2.60 -19.17
N ARG A 87 19.43 -2.52 -18.00
CA ARG A 87 18.07 -3.00 -17.75
C ARG A 87 17.19 -1.95 -17.09
N VAL A 88 15.99 -1.78 -17.65
CA VAL A 88 14.88 -1.03 -17.06
C VAL A 88 13.74 -2.03 -16.80
N VAL A 89 13.01 -1.82 -15.71
CA VAL A 89 11.83 -2.59 -15.34
C VAL A 89 10.61 -1.70 -15.49
N ALA A 90 9.52 -2.24 -16.04
CA ALA A 90 8.24 -1.58 -16.16
C ALA A 90 7.13 -2.44 -15.53
N ASP A 91 6.40 -1.87 -14.59
CA ASP A 91 5.31 -2.50 -13.83
C ASP A 91 4.16 -1.49 -13.57
N ASP A 92 3.24 -1.83 -12.68
CA ASP A 92 2.11 -0.99 -12.27
C ASP A 92 2.54 0.27 -11.50
N MET A 93 3.74 0.27 -10.91
CA MET A 93 4.31 1.43 -10.23
C MET A 93 4.94 2.42 -11.21
N GLY A 94 5.43 1.95 -12.36
CA GLY A 94 5.96 2.75 -13.44
C GLY A 94 7.25 2.17 -14.00
N PHE A 95 8.25 3.01 -14.24
CA PHE A 95 9.58 2.57 -14.69
C PHE A 95 10.58 2.67 -13.55
N SER A 96 11.42 1.64 -13.42
CA SER A 96 12.46 1.56 -12.41
C SER A 96 13.72 0.88 -12.96
N ILE A 97 14.83 0.98 -12.24
CA ILE A 97 16.07 0.25 -12.52
C ILE A 97 16.42 -0.66 -11.34
N PRO A 98 16.98 -1.85 -11.57
CA PRO A 98 17.46 -2.72 -10.49
C PRO A 98 18.61 -2.08 -9.72
N ILE A 99 18.63 -2.27 -8.40
CA ILE A 99 19.67 -1.78 -7.49
C ILE A 99 20.06 -2.87 -6.48
N ASP A 100 21.27 -2.79 -5.95
CA ASP A 100 21.70 -3.66 -4.84
C ASP A 100 21.29 -3.10 -3.46
N ALA A 101 21.49 -3.91 -2.41
CA ALA A 101 21.11 -3.56 -1.04
C ALA A 101 21.87 -2.33 -0.48
N GLY A 102 23.13 -2.12 -0.90
CA GLY A 102 23.96 -1.00 -0.51
C GLY A 102 23.52 0.30 -1.19
N GLN A 103 23.23 0.24 -2.49
CA GLN A 103 22.61 1.33 -3.26
C GLN A 103 21.24 1.71 -2.68
N ARG A 104 20.41 0.72 -2.34
CA ARG A 104 19.14 0.94 -1.62
C ARG A 104 19.36 1.68 -0.31
N ALA A 105 20.35 1.26 0.51
CA ALA A 105 20.64 1.90 1.79
C ALA A 105 20.98 3.38 1.62
N ARG A 106 21.85 3.65 0.64
CA ARG A 106 22.30 5.01 0.30
C ARG A 106 21.13 5.87 -0.15
N ILE A 107 20.35 5.43 -1.14
CA ILE A 107 19.24 6.22 -1.70
C ILE A 107 18.18 6.50 -0.63
N VAL A 108 17.81 5.49 0.17
CA VAL A 108 16.84 5.65 1.26
C VAL A 108 17.34 6.68 2.29
N GLY A 109 18.60 6.59 2.70
CA GLY A 109 19.19 7.50 3.67
C GLY A 109 19.36 8.93 3.15
N GLU A 110 19.85 9.09 1.92
CA GLU A 110 20.07 10.42 1.29
C GLU A 110 18.75 11.17 1.05
N ASN A 111 17.65 10.46 0.79
CA ASN A 111 16.35 11.05 0.47
C ASN A 111 15.34 11.03 1.64
N GLY A 112 15.72 10.49 2.81
CA GLY A 112 14.84 10.41 3.98
C GLY A 112 13.55 9.61 3.73
N LEU A 113 13.63 8.54 2.93
CA LEU A 113 12.46 7.76 2.52
C LEU A 113 11.91 6.92 3.69
N ARG A 114 10.59 6.85 3.81
CA ARG A 114 9.87 6.05 4.83
C ARG A 114 9.50 4.70 4.29
N HIS A 115 9.68 3.67 5.11
CA HIS A 115 9.39 2.29 4.76
C HIS A 115 7.91 1.95 4.98
N ARG A 116 7.30 1.34 3.97
CA ARG A 116 5.99 0.68 4.03
C ARG A 116 6.12 -0.76 3.53
N SER A 117 5.36 -1.68 4.11
CA SER A 117 5.46 -3.11 3.77
C SER A 117 4.13 -3.84 3.74
N ASN A 118 3.95 -4.71 2.75
CA ASN A 118 2.83 -5.66 2.65
C ASN A 118 3.37 -7.08 2.63
N THR A 119 2.90 -7.95 3.52
CA THR A 119 3.28 -9.37 3.53
C THR A 119 2.09 -10.32 3.33
N LEU A 120 0.94 -9.82 2.88
CA LEU A 120 -0.25 -10.65 2.61
C LEU A 120 -0.10 -11.57 1.39
N ARG A 121 0.76 -11.20 0.44
CA ARG A 121 1.03 -11.98 -0.77
C ARG A 121 2.53 -12.25 -0.87
N GLU A 122 3.22 -11.52 -1.73
CA GLU A 122 4.67 -11.44 -1.78
C GLU A 122 5.12 -10.29 -0.87
N PRO A 123 6.30 -10.37 -0.24
CA PRO A 123 6.78 -9.35 0.69
C PRO A 123 7.16 -8.06 -0.06
N PHE A 124 6.14 -7.29 -0.43
CA PHE A 124 6.31 -5.99 -1.06
C PHE A 124 6.82 -5.00 -0.03
N GLN A 125 7.90 -4.32 -0.36
CA GLN A 125 8.46 -3.24 0.42
C GLN A 125 8.60 -2.01 -0.46
N VAL A 126 8.19 -0.87 0.07
CA VAL A 126 8.29 0.42 -0.62
C VAL A 126 8.92 1.41 0.33
N TRP A 127 9.84 2.21 -0.18
CA TRP A 127 10.37 3.39 0.50
C TRP A 127 10.00 4.62 -0.32
N SER A 128 9.19 5.51 0.26
CA SER A 128 8.69 6.71 -0.40
C SER A 128 8.81 7.94 0.53
N PRO A 129 8.86 9.16 -0.01
CA PRO A 129 8.93 10.36 0.82
C PRO A 129 7.62 10.58 1.58
N PRO A 130 7.66 11.25 2.74
CA PRO A 130 6.44 11.65 3.46
C PRO A 130 5.61 12.65 2.65
N GLU A 131 4.30 12.56 2.72
CA GLU A 131 3.40 13.40 1.89
C GLU A 131 3.61 14.92 2.09
N ALA A 132 4.01 15.34 3.30
CA ALA A 132 4.25 16.75 3.65
C ALA A 132 5.45 17.40 2.93
N SER A 133 6.24 16.65 2.15
CA SER A 133 7.35 17.21 1.36
C SER A 133 6.93 17.71 -0.04
N GLY A 134 5.64 17.65 -0.39
CA GLY A 134 5.16 17.99 -1.73
C GLY A 134 4.78 19.45 -1.91
N ASP A 135 5.67 20.26 -2.47
CA ASP A 135 5.25 21.38 -3.32
C ASP A 135 4.58 20.77 -4.57
N ALA A 136 3.36 21.21 -4.92
CA ALA A 136 2.58 20.70 -6.06
C ALA A 136 3.26 20.89 -7.44
N SER A 137 4.45 21.48 -7.46
CA SER A 137 5.30 21.79 -8.61
C SER A 137 6.47 20.81 -8.82
N SER A 138 6.66 19.81 -7.96
CA SER A 138 7.78 18.86 -8.12
C SER A 138 7.53 17.85 -9.26
N PRO A 139 8.49 17.65 -10.18
CA PRO A 139 8.32 16.80 -11.36
C PRO A 139 8.11 15.31 -11.04
N GLY A 140 8.62 14.78 -9.92
CA GLY A 140 8.37 13.41 -9.46
C GLY A 140 9.11 13.13 -8.14
N ALA A 141 8.72 12.07 -7.43
CA ALA A 141 9.32 11.69 -6.14
C ALA A 141 10.12 10.39 -6.26
N ILE A 142 11.34 10.33 -5.72
CA ILE A 142 12.15 9.11 -5.73
C ILE A 142 11.49 8.04 -4.86
N VAL A 143 11.35 6.84 -5.39
CA VAL A 143 10.83 5.67 -4.69
C VAL A 143 11.78 4.50 -4.86
N VAL A 144 11.96 3.73 -3.79
CA VAL A 144 12.59 2.41 -3.85
C VAL A 144 11.52 1.36 -3.59
N SER A 145 11.51 0.28 -4.36
CA SER A 145 10.59 -0.83 -4.17
C SER A 145 11.32 -2.17 -4.17
N SER A 146 10.67 -3.19 -3.60
CA SER A 146 11.09 -4.58 -3.64
C SER A 146 9.84 -5.45 -3.65
N ASP A 147 9.84 -6.46 -4.52
CA ASP A 147 8.84 -7.53 -4.62
C ASP A 147 9.39 -8.86 -4.09
N GLY A 148 10.50 -8.82 -3.34
CA GLY A 148 11.20 -10.02 -2.84
C GLY A 148 12.28 -10.56 -3.78
N GLU A 149 12.29 -10.21 -5.08
CA GLU A 149 13.33 -10.65 -6.03
C GLU A 149 14.53 -9.70 -6.12
N GLY A 150 14.49 -8.58 -5.40
CA GLY A 150 15.55 -7.57 -5.38
C GLY A 150 15.00 -6.18 -5.11
N TYR A 151 15.87 -5.18 -5.21
CA TYR A 151 15.49 -3.78 -5.04
C TYR A 151 15.45 -3.08 -6.39
N ARG A 152 14.56 -2.10 -6.52
CA ARG A 152 14.44 -1.25 -7.69
C ARG A 152 14.31 0.21 -7.25
N VAL A 153 14.91 1.14 -7.99
CA VAL A 153 14.65 2.58 -7.81
C VAL A 153 13.90 3.11 -9.02
N GLY A 154 12.84 3.86 -8.75
CA GLY A 154 12.02 4.51 -9.76
C GLY A 154 11.45 5.82 -9.23
N CYS A 155 10.38 6.27 -9.87
CA CYS A 155 9.77 7.56 -9.58
C CYS A 155 8.26 7.45 -9.42
N ASP A 156 7.74 8.09 -8.39
CA ASP A 156 6.33 8.37 -8.25
C ASP A 156 5.99 9.75 -8.83
N TYR A 157 5.45 9.75 -10.05
CA TYR A 157 5.05 10.96 -10.76
C TYR A 157 3.62 11.39 -10.38
N PRO A 158 3.39 12.68 -10.06
CA PRO A 158 2.05 13.17 -9.77
C PRO A 158 1.15 13.15 -11.02
N GLY A 159 -0.16 13.23 -10.80
CA GLY A 159 -1.16 13.32 -11.87
C GLY A 159 -1.84 11.97 -12.20
N PRO A 160 -2.26 11.76 -13.46
CA PRO A 160 -3.18 10.67 -13.80
C PRO A 160 -2.67 9.28 -13.46
N MET A 161 -1.35 9.03 -13.47
CA MET A 161 -0.79 7.74 -13.08
C MET A 161 -0.98 7.46 -11.59
N ARG A 162 -0.66 8.42 -10.71
CA ARG A 162 -0.90 8.30 -9.26
C ARG A 162 -2.39 8.20 -8.95
N GLU A 163 -3.24 8.95 -9.64
CA GLU A 163 -4.70 8.91 -9.49
C GLU A 163 -5.34 7.61 -10.03
N ALA A 164 -4.74 6.97 -11.03
CA ALA A 164 -5.22 5.74 -11.62
C ALA A 164 -4.87 4.50 -10.78
N ARG A 165 -3.87 4.57 -9.89
CA ARG A 165 -3.53 3.48 -8.97
C ARG A 165 -4.64 3.17 -7.98
N VAL A 166 -5.49 4.15 -7.68
CA VAL A 166 -6.60 4.01 -6.74
C VAL A 166 -7.93 4.09 -7.49
N PRO A 167 -8.67 2.97 -7.62
CA PRO A 167 -10.01 2.98 -8.18
C PRO A 167 -10.90 4.04 -7.52
N PRO A 168 -11.78 4.75 -8.26
CA PRO A 168 -12.57 5.85 -7.69
C PRO A 168 -13.32 5.50 -6.40
N ARG A 169 -13.87 4.28 -6.31
CA ARG A 169 -14.59 3.79 -5.11
C ARG A 169 -13.70 3.62 -3.87
N LEU A 170 -12.38 3.48 -4.03
CA LEU A 170 -11.40 3.28 -2.95
C LEU A 170 -10.66 4.57 -2.58
N ARG A 171 -10.99 5.71 -3.22
CA ARG A 171 -10.32 6.99 -2.94
C ARG A 171 -10.68 7.53 -1.57
N GLU A 172 -11.96 7.43 -1.21
CA GLU A 172 -12.43 7.74 0.14
C GLU A 172 -12.15 6.55 1.07
N THR A 173 -11.36 6.81 2.10
CA THR A 173 -10.94 5.81 3.09
C THR A 173 -11.23 6.31 4.50
N ALA A 174 -11.21 5.40 5.47
CA ALA A 174 -11.52 5.71 6.85
C ALA A 174 -10.54 6.73 7.44
N THR A 175 -11.09 7.74 8.10
CA THR A 175 -10.34 8.67 8.94
C THR A 175 -10.01 8.02 10.29
N ALA A 176 -9.09 8.62 11.06
CA ALA A 176 -8.84 8.19 12.44
C ALA A 176 -10.10 8.21 13.32
N SER A 177 -11.03 9.14 13.05
CA SER A 177 -12.33 9.21 13.74
C SER A 177 -13.25 8.06 13.33
N ASP A 178 -13.27 7.67 12.06
CA ASP A 178 -14.06 6.52 11.59
C ASP A 178 -13.56 5.23 12.24
N VAL A 179 -12.24 5.04 12.28
CA VAL A 179 -11.59 3.90 12.94
C VAL A 179 -11.95 3.87 14.43
N GLY A 180 -11.79 5.00 15.14
CA GLY A 180 -12.14 5.07 16.56
C GLY A 180 -13.63 4.80 16.83
N ALA A 181 -14.52 5.31 15.98
CA ALA A 181 -15.95 5.03 16.07
C ALA A 181 -16.26 3.54 15.85
N ALA A 182 -15.61 2.89 14.89
CA ALA A 182 -15.83 1.48 14.59
C ALA A 182 -15.27 0.54 15.65
N LEU A 183 -14.06 0.83 16.18
CA LEU A 183 -13.52 0.14 17.35
C LEU A 183 -14.47 0.25 18.56
N GLU A 184 -15.24 1.33 18.62
CA GLU A 184 -16.22 1.55 19.67
C GLU A 184 -17.67 1.14 19.32
N CYS A 185 -17.90 0.33 18.29
CA CYS A 185 -19.26 -0.05 17.85
C CYS A 185 -20.22 1.13 17.63
N ARG A 186 -19.70 2.30 17.23
CA ARG A 186 -20.45 3.54 17.00
C ARG A 186 -20.36 4.05 15.56
N ALA A 187 -19.64 3.34 14.70
CA ALA A 187 -19.55 3.70 13.29
C ALA A 187 -20.91 3.51 12.59
N ASP A 188 -21.31 4.49 11.80
CA ASP A 188 -22.44 4.38 10.89
C ASP A 188 -22.06 3.59 9.62
N ASP A 189 -23.05 3.28 8.79
CA ASP A 189 -22.83 2.51 7.55
C ASP A 189 -21.82 3.20 6.60
N ALA A 190 -21.80 4.53 6.57
CA ALA A 190 -20.88 5.28 5.72
C ALA A 190 -19.42 5.15 6.23
N ALA A 191 -19.21 5.22 7.54
CA ALA A 191 -17.91 4.97 8.17
C ALA A 191 -17.47 3.52 7.98
N MET A 192 -18.38 2.55 8.15
CA MET A 192 -18.10 1.14 7.88
C MET A 192 -17.74 0.88 6.42
N GLN A 193 -18.39 1.56 5.46
CA GLN A 193 -18.01 1.48 4.05
C GLN A 193 -16.62 2.06 3.81
N ARG A 194 -16.26 3.19 4.44
CA ARG A 194 -14.90 3.75 4.35
C ARG A 194 -13.83 2.84 4.97
N ILE A 195 -14.18 2.06 6.00
CA ILE A 195 -13.30 1.04 6.59
C ILE A 195 -13.14 -0.15 5.65
N ALA A 196 -14.22 -0.63 5.04
CA ALA A 196 -14.15 -1.67 4.02
C ALA A 196 -13.28 -1.23 2.83
N ASN A 197 -13.43 0.02 2.38
CA ASN A 197 -12.57 0.61 1.35
C ASN A 197 -11.10 0.67 1.77
N LEU A 198 -10.81 1.06 3.03
CA LEU A 198 -9.46 1.06 3.58
C LEU A 198 -8.86 -0.35 3.51
N TRP A 199 -9.62 -1.37 3.93
CA TRP A 199 -9.19 -2.77 3.96
C TRP A 199 -8.88 -3.30 2.58
N GLU A 200 -9.81 -3.14 1.65
CA GLU A 200 -9.61 -3.58 0.28
C GLU A 200 -8.42 -2.86 -0.38
N ARG A 201 -8.27 -1.57 -0.11
CA ARG A 201 -7.15 -0.79 -0.65
C ARG A 201 -5.80 -1.29 -0.16
N VAL A 202 -5.69 -1.68 1.12
CA VAL A 202 -4.42 -2.16 1.66
C VAL A 202 -4.16 -3.65 1.39
N SER A 203 -5.21 -4.44 1.14
CA SER A 203 -5.05 -5.85 0.76
C SER A 203 -4.72 -6.05 -0.71
N GLU A 204 -5.30 -5.23 -1.59
CA GLU A 204 -5.24 -5.45 -3.04
C GLU A 204 -4.20 -4.59 -3.77
N LEU A 205 -3.82 -3.43 -3.21
CA LEU A 205 -2.98 -2.47 -3.92
C LEU A 205 -1.56 -2.37 -3.34
N SER A 206 -0.62 -1.94 -4.19
CA SER A 206 0.76 -1.60 -3.81
C SER A 206 0.81 -0.58 -2.66
N PRO A 207 1.81 -0.63 -1.75
CA PRO A 207 1.97 0.34 -0.66
C PRO A 207 2.06 1.81 -1.07
N LEU A 208 2.39 2.10 -2.35
CA LEU A 208 2.32 3.44 -2.92
C LEU A 208 0.89 3.98 -3.05
N ALA A 209 -0.08 3.07 -3.13
CA ALA A 209 -1.49 3.41 -3.21
C ALA A 209 -2.13 3.51 -1.83
N TRP A 210 -1.46 3.18 -0.73
CA TRP A 210 -2.08 3.17 0.61
C TRP A 210 -2.31 4.57 1.17
N PRO A 211 -3.30 4.74 2.07
CA PRO A 211 -3.43 5.96 2.87
C PRO A 211 -2.20 6.20 3.75
N ASP A 212 -1.86 7.46 4.00
CA ASP A 212 -0.57 7.80 4.60
C ASP A 212 -0.40 7.35 6.03
N ASN A 213 -1.49 7.13 6.74
CA ASN A 213 -1.44 6.62 8.10
C ASN A 213 -1.13 5.12 8.15
N VAL A 214 -1.02 4.42 7.03
CA VAL A 214 -0.73 2.98 7.00
C VAL A 214 0.76 2.75 6.74
N ARG A 215 1.41 2.07 7.68
CA ARG A 215 2.82 1.71 7.61
C ARG A 215 3.03 0.28 7.12
N ALA A 216 2.30 -0.68 7.67
CA ALA A 216 2.50 -2.08 7.33
C ALA A 216 1.19 -2.86 7.38
N VAL A 217 1.10 -3.89 6.53
CA VAL A 217 0.02 -4.88 6.57
C VAL A 217 0.59 -6.28 6.51
N ALA A 218 0.12 -7.14 7.40
CA ALA A 218 0.58 -8.51 7.52
C ALA A 218 -0.55 -9.44 7.99
N GLU A 219 -0.43 -10.72 7.69
CA GLU A 219 -1.19 -11.75 8.40
C GLU A 219 -0.52 -12.02 9.75
N HIS A 220 -1.33 -12.26 10.76
CA HIS A 220 -0.88 -12.69 12.07
C HIS A 220 -1.83 -13.73 12.64
N GLU A 221 -1.31 -14.64 13.44
CA GLU A 221 -2.12 -15.64 14.13
C GLU A 221 -1.99 -15.42 15.63
N TYR A 222 -3.09 -14.95 16.24
CA TYR A 222 -3.19 -14.93 17.69
C TYR A 222 -3.74 -16.27 18.18
N LEU A 223 -3.37 -16.63 19.40
CA LEU A 223 -4.01 -17.74 20.12
C LEU A 223 -4.83 -17.15 21.27
N ALA A 224 -6.10 -17.55 21.39
CA ALA A 224 -6.97 -17.16 22.50
C ALA A 224 -7.67 -18.40 23.04
N ASP A 225 -7.36 -18.77 24.29
CA ASP A 225 -7.87 -20.00 24.92
C ASP A 225 -7.53 -21.26 24.10
N GLY A 226 -6.31 -21.29 23.56
CA GLY A 226 -5.82 -22.37 22.70
C GLY A 226 -6.52 -22.47 21.32
N GLN A 227 -7.36 -21.52 20.95
CA GLN A 227 -7.96 -21.43 19.61
C GLN A 227 -7.19 -20.44 18.75
N GLU A 228 -6.89 -20.87 17.52
CA GLU A 228 -6.27 -20.02 16.49
C GLU A 228 -7.26 -18.94 16.04
N MET A 229 -6.76 -17.71 16.03
CA MET A 229 -7.45 -16.53 15.53
C MET A 229 -6.58 -15.90 14.45
N PRO A 230 -6.71 -16.36 13.19
CA PRO A 230 -6.01 -15.76 12.06
C PRO A 230 -6.62 -14.40 11.74
N VAL A 231 -5.75 -13.40 11.61
CA VAL A 231 -6.14 -12.01 11.43
C VAL A 231 -5.23 -11.31 10.43
N MET A 232 -5.76 -10.24 9.86
CA MET A 232 -4.96 -9.22 9.20
C MET A 232 -4.65 -8.11 10.20
N VAL A 233 -3.38 -7.70 10.25
CA VAL A 233 -2.90 -6.61 11.10
C VAL A 233 -2.46 -5.44 10.24
N ILE A 234 -2.95 -4.26 10.57
CA ILE A 234 -2.63 -3.00 9.89
C ILE A 234 -1.94 -2.10 10.91
N THR A 235 -0.64 -1.89 10.71
CA THR A 235 0.18 -1.00 11.51
C THR A 235 0.03 0.43 11.02
N LEU A 236 -0.22 1.34 11.94
CA LEU A 236 -0.43 2.76 11.71
C LEU A 236 0.84 3.59 11.97
N GLU A 237 1.01 4.67 11.22
CA GLU A 237 2.04 5.70 11.47
C GLU A 237 1.68 6.55 12.71
N GLN A 238 0.41 6.96 12.81
CA GLN A 238 -0.15 7.69 13.93
C GLN A 238 -1.19 6.83 14.65
N PRO A 239 -1.17 6.77 15.99
CA PRO A 239 -2.10 5.94 16.74
C PRO A 239 -3.56 6.35 16.51
N ALA A 240 -4.44 5.36 16.37
CA ALA A 240 -5.87 5.55 16.56
C ALA A 240 -6.19 5.57 18.07
N ALA A 241 -7.29 6.21 18.44
CA ALA A 241 -7.74 6.26 19.83
C ALA A 241 -8.92 5.31 20.05
N LEU A 242 -8.83 4.46 21.07
CA LEU A 242 -9.92 3.66 21.62
C LEU A 242 -10.14 4.07 23.07
N LYS A 243 -11.24 4.78 23.37
CA LYS A 243 -11.53 5.28 24.73
C LYS A 243 -10.35 6.03 25.39
N GLY A 244 -9.58 6.76 24.58
CA GLY A 244 -8.40 7.52 25.03
C GLY A 244 -7.11 6.71 25.16
N LEU A 245 -7.15 5.39 24.92
CA LEU A 245 -5.96 4.57 24.77
C LEU A 245 -5.47 4.61 23.32
N ALA A 246 -4.16 4.80 23.15
CA ALA A 246 -3.53 4.83 21.84
C ALA A 246 -3.27 3.41 21.34
N ALA A 247 -3.64 3.15 20.09
CA ALA A 247 -3.37 1.90 19.40
C ALA A 247 -2.66 2.16 18.07
N THR A 248 -1.52 1.51 17.86
CA THR A 248 -0.74 1.61 16.62
C THR A 248 -1.04 0.49 15.64
N SER A 249 -1.89 -0.46 16.01
CA SER A 249 -2.20 -1.64 15.21
C SER A 249 -3.69 -1.91 15.25
N LEU A 250 -4.27 -2.10 14.06
CA LEU A 250 -5.65 -2.52 13.88
C LEU A 250 -5.64 -3.97 13.44
N VAL A 251 -6.58 -4.74 13.98
CA VAL A 251 -6.75 -6.16 13.76
C VAL A 251 -8.11 -6.39 13.13
N LEU A 252 -8.14 -7.17 12.06
CA LEU A 252 -9.35 -7.65 11.42
C LEU A 252 -9.34 -9.17 11.40
N ALA A 253 -10.30 -9.78 12.10
CA ALA A 253 -10.52 -11.22 12.01
C ALA A 253 -11.63 -11.55 11.02
N TYR A 254 -11.49 -12.69 10.35
CA TYR A 254 -12.56 -13.29 9.58
C TYR A 254 -13.77 -13.54 10.49
N GLY A 255 -14.95 -13.04 10.10
CA GLY A 255 -16.17 -13.13 10.91
C GLY A 255 -16.67 -11.81 11.52
N GLY A 256 -16.03 -10.66 11.20
CA GLY A 256 -16.56 -9.34 11.53
C GLY A 256 -16.07 -8.75 12.85
N TYR A 257 -14.90 -9.19 13.33
CA TYR A 257 -14.23 -8.58 14.48
C TYR A 257 -13.20 -7.54 14.00
N LEU A 258 -13.43 -6.29 14.39
CA LEU A 258 -12.51 -5.17 14.19
C LEU A 258 -12.00 -4.71 15.55
N ALA A 259 -10.69 -4.82 15.77
CA ALA A 259 -10.07 -4.49 17.04
C ALA A 259 -8.81 -3.67 16.87
N ALA A 260 -8.39 -3.06 17.97
CA ALA A 260 -7.06 -2.53 18.17
C ALA A 260 -6.23 -3.59 18.90
N ASP A 261 -5.02 -3.86 18.42
CA ASP A 261 -4.01 -4.49 19.27
C ASP A 261 -3.43 -3.40 20.17
N MET A 262 -3.65 -3.57 21.47
CA MET A 262 -3.27 -2.61 22.49
C MET A 262 -1.78 -2.69 22.88
N GLY A 263 -1.01 -3.58 22.24
CA GLY A 263 0.42 -3.75 22.47
C GLY A 263 0.73 -4.07 23.92
N ASP A 264 1.61 -3.28 24.55
CA ASP A 264 2.05 -3.49 25.93
C ASP A 264 1.03 -3.01 26.99
N ALA A 265 -0.17 -2.58 26.58
CA ALA A 265 -1.19 -2.14 27.53
C ALA A 265 -1.65 -3.31 28.42
N ARG A 266 -1.62 -3.09 29.73
CA ARG A 266 -2.10 -4.09 30.70
C ARG A 266 -3.60 -4.32 30.52
N LEU A 267 -4.02 -5.58 30.46
CA LEU A 267 -5.42 -6.00 30.33
C LEU A 267 -6.37 -5.23 31.27
N LYS A 268 -6.00 -5.08 32.55
CA LYS A 268 -6.82 -4.32 33.51
C LYS A 268 -7.05 -2.87 33.09
N ALA A 269 -6.03 -2.18 32.59
CA ALA A 269 -6.16 -0.80 32.15
C ALA A 269 -7.08 -0.68 30.92
N VAL A 270 -7.02 -1.65 30.01
CA VAL A 270 -7.89 -1.73 28.83
C VAL A 270 -9.34 -1.98 29.25
N LEU A 271 -9.58 -2.95 30.14
CA LEU A 271 -10.90 -3.24 30.69
C LEU A 271 -11.50 -2.03 31.44
N ASP A 272 -10.70 -1.37 32.27
CA ASP A 272 -11.12 -0.17 33.03
C ASP A 272 -11.48 0.99 32.08
N ALA A 273 -10.70 1.21 31.00
CA ALA A 273 -10.97 2.26 30.02
C ALA A 273 -12.23 2.00 29.19
N ILE A 274 -12.50 0.75 28.84
CA ILE A 274 -13.69 0.34 28.07
C ILE A 274 -14.91 0.20 28.99
N GLY A 275 -14.68 0.04 30.29
CA GLY A 275 -15.72 -0.14 31.30
C GLY A 275 -16.30 -1.56 31.32
N LEU A 276 -15.50 -2.56 30.97
CA LEU A 276 -15.84 -3.98 31.09
C LEU A 276 -15.30 -4.54 32.41
N GLY A 277 -16.09 -5.37 33.08
CA GLY A 277 -15.74 -5.96 34.37
C GLY A 277 -16.11 -7.44 34.45
N ALA A 278 -16.10 -7.99 35.67
CA ALA A 278 -16.36 -9.41 35.90
C ALA A 278 -17.72 -9.89 35.38
N ALA A 279 -18.74 -9.02 35.39
CA ALA A 279 -20.09 -9.34 34.89
C ALA A 279 -20.15 -9.52 33.36
N ASP A 280 -19.18 -8.96 32.63
CA ASP A 280 -19.12 -9.02 31.17
C ASP A 280 -18.25 -10.19 30.68
N ARG A 281 -17.63 -10.94 31.60
CA ARG A 281 -16.73 -12.06 31.27
C ARG A 281 -17.54 -13.22 30.68
N GLN A 282 -17.22 -13.59 29.44
CA GLN A 282 -17.85 -14.72 28.74
C GLN A 282 -17.08 -16.03 28.98
N ALA A 283 -15.75 -15.94 29.00
CA ALA A 283 -14.83 -17.05 29.22
C ALA A 283 -13.54 -16.54 29.88
N GLU A 284 -12.56 -17.42 30.10
CA GLU A 284 -11.22 -16.97 30.43
C GLU A 284 -10.62 -16.15 29.28
N GLY A 285 -10.01 -15.01 29.62
CA GLY A 285 -9.44 -14.11 28.62
C GLY A 285 -10.44 -13.33 27.74
N HIS A 286 -11.75 -13.54 27.83
CA HIS A 286 -12.72 -12.87 26.95
C HIS A 286 -13.84 -12.15 27.72
N TRP A 287 -13.97 -10.85 27.47
CA TRP A 287 -15.04 -9.98 27.97
C TRP A 287 -15.85 -9.42 26.81
N MET A 288 -17.17 -9.37 26.96
CA MET A 288 -18.06 -8.86 25.93
C MET A 288 -19.29 -8.18 26.54
N ARG A 289 -19.67 -7.03 25.98
CA ARG A 289 -20.94 -6.36 26.28
C ARG A 289 -21.64 -5.93 25.00
N GLU A 290 -22.91 -6.31 24.87
CA GLU A 290 -23.76 -5.89 23.76
C GLU A 290 -23.87 -4.36 23.71
N ALA A 291 -23.62 -3.79 22.54
CA ALA A 291 -23.71 -2.37 22.24
C ALA A 291 -25.00 -2.04 21.51
N SER A 292 -25.35 -2.85 20.50
CA SER A 292 -26.55 -2.70 19.70
C SER A 292 -27.05 -4.05 19.20
N ARG A 293 -28.35 -4.09 18.89
CA ARG A 293 -29.02 -5.23 18.29
C ARG A 293 -30.05 -4.74 17.29
N GLU A 294 -29.93 -5.22 16.06
CA GLU A 294 -30.83 -4.88 14.98
C GLU A 294 -31.43 -6.17 14.39
N ALA A 295 -32.76 -6.26 14.39
CA ALA A 295 -33.48 -7.40 13.84
C ALA A 295 -34.01 -7.07 12.44
N SER A 296 -33.73 -7.93 11.47
CA SER A 296 -34.29 -7.85 10.11
C SER A 296 -34.98 -9.17 9.72
N SER A 297 -35.59 -9.21 8.54
CA SER A 297 -36.20 -10.44 8.01
C SER A 297 -35.12 -11.49 7.71
N GLY A 298 -34.94 -12.44 8.63
CA GLY A 298 -34.09 -13.63 8.45
C GLY A 298 -32.77 -13.60 9.24
N TYR A 299 -32.38 -12.46 9.80
CA TYR A 299 -31.19 -12.37 10.66
C TYR A 299 -31.32 -11.28 11.73
N THR A 300 -30.61 -11.47 12.83
CA THR A 300 -30.37 -10.45 13.85
C THR A 300 -28.88 -10.12 13.85
N ARG A 301 -28.53 -8.85 13.61
CA ARG A 301 -27.18 -8.35 13.75
C ARG A 301 -26.97 -7.86 15.19
N VAL A 302 -25.94 -8.36 15.85
CA VAL A 302 -25.54 -7.96 17.20
C VAL A 302 -24.16 -7.35 17.13
N GLN A 303 -24.01 -6.13 17.64
CA GLN A 303 -22.71 -5.50 17.84
C GLN A 303 -22.38 -5.52 19.32
N ALA A 304 -21.16 -5.88 19.67
CA ALA A 304 -20.70 -5.93 21.04
C ALA A 304 -19.27 -5.39 21.16
N PHE A 305 -19.02 -4.63 22.23
CA PHE A 305 -17.66 -4.34 22.65
C PHE A 305 -17.05 -5.63 23.16
N SER A 306 -15.84 -5.95 22.70
CA SER A 306 -15.10 -7.13 23.12
C SER A 306 -13.66 -6.80 23.47
N VAL A 307 -13.17 -7.42 24.54
CA VAL A 307 -11.76 -7.43 24.93
C VAL A 307 -11.30 -8.88 25.02
N ILE A 308 -10.26 -9.23 24.29
CA ILE A 308 -9.65 -10.56 24.23
C ILE A 308 -8.20 -10.45 24.70
N SER A 309 -7.86 -11.17 25.76
CA SER A 309 -6.49 -11.45 26.16
C SER A 309 -6.03 -12.71 25.42
N THR A 310 -4.97 -12.59 24.63
CA THR A 310 -4.38 -13.72 23.92
C THR A 310 -3.46 -14.52 24.85
N ASP A 311 -3.18 -15.77 24.49
CA ASP A 311 -2.30 -16.67 25.23
C ASP A 311 -0.85 -16.15 25.23
N GLY A 312 -0.48 -15.37 24.20
CA GLY A 312 0.79 -14.66 24.11
C GLY A 312 0.86 -13.37 24.94
N GLY A 313 -0.22 -12.99 25.63
CA GLY A 313 -0.29 -11.81 26.49
C GLY A 313 -0.66 -10.50 25.77
N ALA A 314 -0.97 -10.54 24.47
CA ALA A 314 -1.52 -9.39 23.77
C ALA A 314 -2.96 -9.13 24.20
N VAL A 315 -3.40 -7.89 24.13
CA VAL A 315 -4.77 -7.50 24.45
C VAL A 315 -5.40 -6.86 23.22
N LEU A 316 -6.41 -7.53 22.67
CA LEU A 316 -7.21 -7.01 21.57
C LEU A 316 -8.48 -6.39 22.12
N ALA A 317 -8.83 -5.21 21.64
CA ALA A 317 -10.03 -4.52 22.07
C ALA A 317 -10.73 -3.82 20.92
N GLY A 318 -12.04 -4.03 20.79
CA GLY A 318 -12.81 -3.36 19.76
C GLY A 318 -14.24 -3.84 19.65
N CYS A 319 -14.74 -3.86 18.42
CA CYS A 319 -16.11 -4.20 18.11
C CYS A 319 -16.22 -5.54 17.40
N MET A 320 -17.07 -6.40 17.93
CA MET A 320 -17.46 -7.64 17.29
C MET A 320 -18.86 -7.50 16.72
N THR A 321 -19.01 -7.82 15.43
CA THR A 321 -20.31 -7.94 14.78
C THR A 321 -20.62 -9.41 14.54
N SER A 322 -21.78 -9.88 15.00
CA SER A 322 -22.26 -11.23 14.71
C SER A 322 -23.65 -11.18 14.06
N GLU A 323 -23.90 -12.11 13.15
CA GLU A 323 -25.21 -12.30 12.52
C GLU A 323 -25.78 -13.65 12.95
N VAL A 324 -26.90 -13.61 13.68
CA VAL A 324 -27.62 -14.80 14.10
C VAL A 324 -28.80 -14.99 13.16
N ARG A 325 -28.85 -16.11 12.44
CA ARG A 325 -30.04 -16.46 11.66
C ARG A 325 -31.23 -16.64 12.59
N SER A 326 -32.33 -15.96 12.30
CA SER A 326 -33.55 -16.13 13.05
C SER A 326 -34.10 -17.53 12.79
N ALA A 327 -34.31 -18.33 13.85
CA ALA A 327 -35.04 -19.58 13.72
C ALA A 327 -36.49 -19.25 13.32
N HIS A 328 -36.95 -19.78 12.20
CA HIS A 328 -38.36 -19.74 11.79
C HIS A 328 -39.18 -20.77 12.56
#